data_AF-A0A7X9J3D8-F1
#
_entry.id   AF-A0A7X9J3D8-F1
#
_cell.length_a   1.000
_cell.length_b   1.000
_cell.length_c   1.000
_cell.angle_alpha   90.00
_cell.angle_beta   90.00
_cell.angle_gamma   90.00
#
_symmetry.space_group_name_H-M   'P 1'
#
loop_
_entity.id
_entity.type
_entity.pdbx_description
1 polymer ?
#
loop_
_entity_poly.entity_id
_entity_poly.type
_entity_poly.pdbx_seq_one_letter_code
_entity_poly.pdbx_strand_id
1 'polypeptide(L)' 'MTVEQAVHPDTEGAEYSVEVDGASLTGKTRATDHWNDFRTVDLGTIRIARAGRHIVSVRPTLMPGFAVMNLRTVRLIPEQ' A
#
# COMPACT_ATOMS: atom_id res chain seq x y z
N MET A 1 -1.81 -8.77 4.22
CA MET A 1 -2.21 -7.89 3.09
C MET A 1 -0.94 -7.33 2.51
N THR A 2 -0.76 -7.44 1.20
CA THR A 2 0.45 -6.92 0.56
C THR A 2 0.14 -5.84 -0.46
N VAL A 3 1.09 -4.92 -0.63
CA VAL A 3 1.10 -3.88 -1.66
C VAL A 3 2.35 -4.05 -2.49
N GLU A 4 2.20 -4.11 -3.81
CA GLU A 4 3.30 -4.08 -4.76
C GLU A 4 3.49 -2.64 -5.25
N GLN A 5 4.64 -2.04 -4.91
CA GLN A 5 4.94 -0.64 -5.16
C GLN A 5 6.36 -0.46 -5.71
N ALA A 6 6.57 0.58 -6.51
CA ALA A 6 7.89 1.09 -6.88
C ALA A 6 7.98 2.58 -6.51
N VAL A 7 9.13 2.98 -5.97
CA VAL A 7 9.38 4.31 -5.41
C VAL A 7 10.76 4.75 -5.85
N HIS A 8 10.86 5.86 -6.59
CA HIS A 8 12.16 6.39 -6.97
C HIS A 8 12.92 6.92 -5.75
N PRO A 9 14.26 6.75 -5.68
CA PRO A 9 15.06 7.18 -4.54
C PRO A 9 14.83 8.63 -4.08
N ASP A 10 14.66 9.55 -5.03
CA ASP A 10 14.48 10.98 -4.74
C ASP A 10 13.13 11.37 -4.09
N THR A 11 12.20 10.44 -3.92
CA THR A 11 10.86 10.74 -3.38
C THR A 11 10.42 9.82 -2.24
N GLU A 12 11.35 9.09 -1.64
CA GLU A 12 11.01 8.18 -0.55
C GLU A 12 10.41 8.89 0.68
N GLY A 13 9.80 8.11 1.57
CA GLY A 13 9.30 8.62 2.85
C GLY A 13 7.87 9.16 2.81
N ALA A 14 7.19 9.11 1.66
CA ALA A 14 5.74 9.29 1.57
C ALA A 14 4.99 8.22 2.39
N GLU A 15 3.79 8.57 2.84
CA GLU A 15 2.92 7.71 3.65
C GLU A 15 1.56 7.52 2.98
N TYR A 16 0.97 6.36 3.18
CA TYR A 16 -0.36 6.03 2.67
C TYR A 16 -1.12 5.11 3.62
N SER A 17 -2.45 5.11 3.50
CA SER A 17 -3.33 4.13 4.14
C SER A 17 -3.93 3.18 3.10
N VAL A 18 -4.17 1.94 3.52
CA VAL A 18 -5.04 0.98 2.83
C VAL A 18 -6.21 0.68 3.75
N GLU A 19 -7.41 1.01 3.31
CA GLU A 19 -8.64 0.96 4.09
C GLU A 19 -9.65 -0.01 3.48
N VAL A 20 -10.27 -0.85 4.33
CA VAL A 20 -11.42 -1.68 3.97
C VAL A 20 -12.37 -1.73 5.17
N ASP A 21 -13.66 -1.48 4.95
CA ASP A 21 -14.70 -1.50 5.99
C ASP A 21 -14.38 -0.70 7.27
N GLY A 22 -13.64 0.40 7.15
CA GLY A 22 -13.22 1.26 8.27
C GLY A 22 -12.01 0.76 9.05
N ALA A 23 -11.50 -0.44 8.77
CA ALA A 23 -10.17 -0.86 9.21
C ALA A 23 -9.10 -0.26 8.28
N SER A 24 -7.95 0.10 8.84
CA SER A 24 -6.88 0.79 8.14
C SER A 24 -5.52 0.18 8.49
N LEU A 25 -4.71 -0.03 7.46
CA LEU A 25 -3.28 -0.36 7.57
C LEU A 25 -2.49 0.78 6.94
N THR A 26 -1.36 1.15 7.54
CA THR A 26 -0.51 2.23 7.03
C THR A 26 0.77 1.68 6.42
N GLY A 27 1.22 2.33 5.35
CA GLY A 27 2.48 2.05 4.70
C GLY A 27 3.33 3.32 4.64
N LYS A 28 4.64 3.16 4.86
CA LYS A 28 5.62 4.20 4.55
C LYS A 28 6.49 3.71 3.40
N THR A 29 6.57 4.51 2.36
CA THR A 29 7.37 4.22 1.18
C THR A 29 8.85 4.20 1.53
N ARG A 30 9.58 3.32 0.85
CA ARG A 30 11.04 3.21 0.89
C ARG A 30 11.51 3.18 -0.56
N ALA A 31 12.65 3.81 -0.82
CA ALA A 31 13.24 3.77 -2.14
C ALA A 31 13.37 2.32 -2.65
N THR A 32 12.95 2.14 -3.90
CA THR A 32 13.36 1.04 -4.78
C THR A 32 14.41 1.58 -5.75
N ASP A 33 14.88 0.79 -6.70
CA ASP A 33 15.91 1.27 -7.63
C ASP A 33 15.36 2.29 -8.64
N HIS A 34 14.23 1.96 -9.28
CA HIS A 34 13.61 2.74 -10.37
C HIS A 34 12.08 2.69 -10.32
N TRP A 35 11.40 3.50 -11.13
CA TRP A 35 9.93 3.57 -11.21
C TRP A 35 9.23 2.26 -11.63
N ASN A 36 9.98 1.25 -12.07
CA ASN A 36 9.50 -0.07 -12.47
C ASN A 36 10.12 -1.20 -11.63
N ASP A 37 10.95 -0.90 -10.62
CA ASP A 37 11.48 -1.89 -9.68
C ASP A 37 10.44 -2.17 -8.57
N PHE A 38 9.43 -2.95 -8.93
CA PHE A 38 8.33 -3.24 -8.01
C PHE A 38 8.75 -4.19 -6.90
N ARG A 39 8.52 -3.76 -5.65
CA ARG A 39 8.74 -4.56 -4.44
C ARG A 39 7.42 -4.81 -3.72
N THR A 40 7.29 -5.99 -3.17
CA THR A 40 6.14 -6.36 -2.34
C THR A 40 6.39 -5.95 -0.90
N VAL A 41 5.48 -5.18 -0.33
CA VAL A 41 5.46 -4.78 1.08
C VAL A 41 4.29 -5.45 1.77
N ASP A 42 4.57 -6.12 2.89
CA ASP A 42 3.53 -6.64 3.77
C ASP A 42 3.09 -5.54 4.75
N LEU A 43 1.79 -5.25 4.76
CA LEU A 43 1.16 -4.27 5.64
C LEU A 43 0.49 -4.94 6.85
N GLY A 44 0.49 -6.27 6.92
CA GLY A 44 -0.17 -7.05 7.96
C GLY A 44 -1.61 -7.43 7.62
N THR A 45 -2.40 -7.80 8.63
CA THR A 45 -3.72 -8.41 8.43
C THR A 45 -4.86 -7.45 8.73
N ILE A 46 -5.93 -7.58 7.96
CA ILE A 46 -7.20 -6.91 8.18
C ILE A 46 -8.31 -7.97 8.22
N ARG A 47 -9.21 -7.83 9.20
CA ARG A 47 -10.39 -8.68 9.33
C ARG A 47 -11.55 -8.15 8.49
N ILE A 48 -12.04 -8.97 7.56
CA ILE A 48 -13.28 -8.73 6.81
C ILE A 48 -14.38 -9.59 7.44
N ALA A 49 -15.33 -8.95 8.13
CA ALA A 49 -16.27 -9.65 9.01
C ALA A 49 -17.46 -10.29 8.27
N ARG A 50 -17.78 -9.82 7.07
CA ARG A 50 -18.94 -10.28 6.29
C ARG A 50 -18.47 -10.73 4.92
N ALA A 51 -19.11 -11.76 4.36
CA ALA A 51 -18.92 -12.09 2.96
C ALA A 51 -19.60 -11.04 2.07
N GLY A 52 -19.06 -10.83 0.87
CA GLY A 52 -19.67 -9.98 -0.15
C GLY A 52 -18.69 -9.05 -0.83
N ARG A 53 -19.22 -7.97 -1.40
CA ARG A 53 -18.43 -6.93 -2.07
C ARG A 53 -17.98 -5.89 -1.04
N HIS A 54 -16.69 -5.63 -1.03
CA HIS A 54 -16.05 -4.61 -0.20
C HIS A 54 -15.31 -3.60 -1.07
N ILE A 55 -15.08 -2.40 -0.53
CA ILE A 55 -14.26 -1.37 -1.19
C ILE A 55 -12.92 -1.32 -0.48
N VAL A 56 -11.85 -1.56 -1.25
CA VAL A 56 -10.48 -1.33 -0.82
C VAL A 56 -10.03 0.03 -1.33
N SER A 57 -9.71 0.96 -0.44
CA SER A 57 -9.21 2.29 -0.78
C SER A 57 -7.73 2.39 -0.44
N VAL A 58 -6.91 2.90 -1.36
CA VAL A 58 -5.53 3.30 -1.07
C VAL A 58 -5.47 4.81 -1.14
N ARG A 59 -5.02 5.47 -0.07
CA ARG A 59 -5.02 6.93 0.05
C ARG A 59 -3.65 7.43 0.46
N PRO A 60 -3.07 8.43 -0.23
CA PRO A 60 -1.88 9.09 0.28
C PRO A 60 -2.23 9.93 1.52
N THR A 61 -1.39 9.87 2.54
CA THR A 61 -1.56 10.64 3.80
C THR A 61 -0.45 11.65 4.00
N LEU A 62 0.73 11.43 3.41
CA LEU A 62 1.84 12.37 3.39
C LEU A 62 2.64 12.21 2.08
N MET A 63 3.02 13.32 1.45
CA MET A 63 3.86 13.35 0.25
C MET A 63 4.95 14.41 0.42
N PRO A 64 6.11 14.07 1.02
CA PRO A 64 7.18 15.03 1.28
C PRO A 64 7.99 15.34 0.01
N GLY A 65 8.03 14.40 -0.93
CA GLY A 65 8.64 14.56 -2.25
C GLY A 65 7.61 14.96 -3.31
N PHE A 66 7.91 14.61 -4.55
CA PHE A 66 7.07 14.95 -5.72
C PHE A 66 6.13 13.81 -6.15
N ALA A 67 6.23 12.63 -5.54
CA ALA A 67 5.34 11.51 -5.77
C ALA A 67 5.24 10.61 -4.52
N VAL A 68 4.22 9.75 -4.49
CA VAL A 68 4.04 8.76 -3.43
C VAL A 68 4.64 7.42 -3.85
N MET A 69 4.10 6.82 -4.91
CA MET A 69 4.58 5.55 -5.48
C MET A 69 3.94 5.28 -6.83
N ASN A 70 4.56 4.40 -7.62
CA ASN A 70 3.83 3.61 -8.61
C ASN A 70 3.21 2.40 -7.90
N LEU A 71 1.88 2.36 -7.83
CA LEU A 71 1.12 1.24 -7.27
C LEU A 71 0.77 0.25 -8.37
N ARG A 72 1.09 -1.04 -8.18
CA ARG A 72 0.79 -2.10 -9.15
C ARG A 72 -0.29 -3.05 -8.69
N THR A 73 -0.19 -3.52 -7.44
CA THR A 73 -1.10 -4.54 -6.91
C THR A 73 -1.41 -4.26 -5.44
N VAL A 74 -2.67 -4.44 -5.04
CA VAL A 74 -3.06 -4.66 -3.64
C VAL A 74 -3.61 -6.08 -3.54
N ARG A 75 -3.05 -6.90 -2.64
CA ARG A 75 -3.43 -8.31 -2.50
C ARG A 75 -3.92 -8.62 -1.09
N LEU A 76 -5.14 -9.13 -1.01
CA LEU A 76 -5.71 -9.78 0.15
C LEU A 76 -5.45 -11.28 0.02
N ILE A 77 -4.71 -11.86 0.96
CA ILE A 77 -4.43 -13.29 1.06
C ILE A 77 -5.14 -13.78 2.32
N PRO A 78 -5.99 -14.81 2.27
CA PRO A 78 -6.56 -15.41 3.47
C PRO A 78 -5.45 -15.89 4.42
N GLU A 79 -5.63 -15.69 5.72
CA GLU A 79 -4.75 -16.31 6.72
C GLU A 79 -4.99 -17.83 6.75
N GLN A 80 -3.93 -18.58 7.07
CA GLN A 80 -3.99 -20.05 7.21
C GLN A 80 -4.38 -20.46 8.63
#